data_AF-A0A3C0QNZ7-F1
#
_entry.id   AF-A0A3C0QNZ7-F1
#
_cell.length_a   1.000
_cell.length_b   1.000
_cell.length_c   1.000
_cell.angle_alpha   90.00
_cell.angle_beta   90.00
_cell.angle_gamma   90.00
#
_symmetry.space_group_name_H-M   'P 1'
#
loop_
_entity.id
_entity.type
_entity.pdbx_description
1 polymer ?
#
loop_
_entity_poly.entity_id
_entity_poly.type
_entity_poly.pdbx_seq_one_letter_code
_entity_poly.pdbx_strand_id
1 'polypeptide(L)'
;MQVEIEMFRNMEFYFNGKVTLVWAMLDICEKNGITIGEMEGLTTLSTQPEGVQVGITVREPKRGFYKISMRSTDSVNVAEICQKLGGGGHVKAAGCTISGTTDEIRQTLLKAVESAI
;
A
#
# COMPACT_ATOMS: atom_id res chain seq x y z
N MET A 1 0.08 19.66 5.03
CA MET A 1 1.15 19.02 5.83
C MET A 1 2.14 18.37 4.85
N GLN A 2 3.46 18.42 5.08
CA GLN A 2 4.45 17.97 4.07
C GLN A 2 4.31 16.49 3.69
N VAL A 3 3.90 15.64 4.64
CA VAL A 3 3.77 14.18 4.42
C VAL A 3 2.59 13.79 3.52
N GLU A 4 1.47 14.50 3.55
CA GLU A 4 0.31 14.22 2.67
C GLU A 4 0.65 14.50 1.21
N ILE A 5 1.34 15.62 0.96
CA ILE A 5 1.80 16.00 -0.38
C ILE A 5 2.72 14.91 -0.94
N GLU A 6 3.64 14.42 -0.12
CA GLU A 6 4.57 13.37 -0.53
C GLU A 6 3.85 12.04 -0.77
N MET A 7 2.83 11.72 0.03
CA MET A 7 2.03 10.53 -0.16
C MET A 7 1.29 10.56 -1.50
N PHE A 8 0.62 11.66 -1.84
CA PHE A 8 -0.06 11.80 -3.13
C PHE A 8 0.91 11.83 -4.31
N ARG A 9 2.11 12.42 -4.14
CA ARG A 9 3.14 12.46 -5.18
C ARG A 9 3.65 11.06 -5.56
N ASN A 10 3.75 10.16 -4.59
CA ASN A 10 4.22 8.78 -4.80
C ASN A 10 3.06 7.77 -4.94
N MET A 11 1.83 8.27 -5.17
CA MET A 11 0.65 7.44 -5.38
C MET A 11 0.51 7.08 -6.86
N GLU A 12 0.56 5.78 -7.13
CA GLU A 12 0.32 5.21 -8.44
C GLU A 12 -1.12 4.69 -8.50
N PHE A 13 -1.80 4.83 -9.66
CA PHE A 13 -3.17 4.37 -9.85
C PHE A 13 -3.21 3.19 -10.83
N TYR A 14 -4.02 2.19 -10.51
CA TYR A 14 -4.18 0.96 -11.30
C TYR A 14 -5.66 0.60 -11.45
N PHE A 15 -5.95 -0.29 -12.40
CA PHE A 15 -7.29 -0.83 -12.67
C PHE A 15 -8.35 0.27 -12.87
N ASN A 16 -8.10 1.20 -13.79
CA ASN A 16 -8.96 2.36 -14.06
C ASN A 16 -9.21 3.25 -12.82
N GLY A 17 -8.21 3.39 -11.96
CA GLY A 17 -8.29 4.23 -10.76
C GLY A 17 -8.94 3.56 -9.55
N LYS A 18 -9.32 2.28 -9.64
CA LYS A 18 -9.88 1.53 -8.50
C LYS A 18 -8.84 1.16 -7.44
N VAL A 19 -7.56 1.14 -7.79
CA VAL A 19 -6.48 0.77 -6.86
C VAL A 19 -5.44 1.88 -6.79
N THR A 20 -5.00 2.20 -5.58
CA THR A 20 -3.82 3.02 -5.36
C THR A 20 -2.68 2.20 -4.78
N LEU A 21 -1.46 2.50 -5.19
CA LEU A 21 -0.23 1.93 -4.68
C LEU A 21 0.72 3.06 -4.29
N VAL A 22 1.10 3.10 -3.02
CA VAL A 22 2.00 4.12 -2.47
C VAL A 22 3.27 3.46 -1.96
N TRP A 23 4.42 3.95 -2.42
CA TRP A 23 5.73 3.52 -1.93
C TRP A 23 6.26 4.49 -0.88
N ALA A 24 6.24 4.08 0.38
CA ALA A 24 6.85 4.78 1.50
C ALA A 24 8.24 4.19 1.78
N MET A 25 9.18 4.47 0.88
CA MET A 25 10.57 4.01 0.99
C MET A 25 11.38 4.87 1.97
N LEU A 26 12.37 4.26 2.62
CA LEU A 26 13.30 4.94 3.53
C LEU A 26 13.93 6.18 2.88
N ASP A 27 14.42 6.05 1.65
CA ASP A 27 15.04 7.16 0.91
C ASP A 27 14.09 8.34 0.69
N ILE A 28 12.79 8.09 0.53
CA ILE A 28 11.77 9.14 0.36
C ILE A 28 11.55 9.84 1.71
N CYS A 29 11.44 9.07 2.79
CA CYS A 29 11.30 9.58 4.14
C CYS A 29 12.51 10.44 4.54
N GLU A 30 13.73 9.95 4.33
CA GLU A 30 14.99 10.64 4.66
C GLU A 30 15.15 11.96 3.89
N LYS A 31 14.89 11.96 2.57
CA LYS A 31 15.00 13.17 1.74
C LYS A 31 14.03 14.28 2.15
N ASN A 32 12.89 13.91 2.74
CA ASN A 32 11.83 14.85 3.08
C ASN A 32 11.75 15.15 4.59
N GLY A 33 12.62 14.55 5.42
CA GLY A 33 12.57 14.70 6.88
C GLY A 33 11.30 14.11 7.51
N ILE A 34 10.70 13.11 6.86
CA ILE A 34 9.47 12.44 7.29
C ILE A 34 9.85 11.13 7.99
N THR A 35 9.17 10.80 9.08
CA THR A 35 9.33 9.49 9.74
C THR A 35 8.42 8.44 9.09
N ILE A 36 8.84 7.16 9.15
CA ILE A 36 7.99 6.05 8.67
C ILE A 36 6.64 6.00 9.41
N GLY A 37 6.62 6.38 10.70
CA GLY A 37 5.40 6.41 11.51
C GLY A 37 4.39 7.45 11.02
N GLU A 38 4.85 8.60 10.55
CA GLU A 38 3.97 9.63 9.95
C GLU A 38 3.33 9.14 8.66
N MET A 39 4.08 8.45 7.79
CA MET A 39 3.54 7.82 6.58
C MET A 39 2.53 6.70 6.91
N GLU A 40 2.78 5.92 7.96
CA GLU A 40 1.87 4.86 8.42
C GLU A 40 0.51 5.41 8.88
N GLY A 41 0.52 6.52 9.62
CA GLY A 41 -0.68 7.20 10.07
C GLY A 41 -1.61 7.62 8.94
N LEU A 42 -1.08 7.74 7.72
CA LEU A 42 -1.80 8.20 6.53
C LEU A 42 -2.20 7.08 5.58
N THR A 43 -2.03 5.80 5.94
CA THR A 43 -2.48 4.67 5.09
C THR A 43 -3.95 4.78 4.64
N THR A 44 -4.81 5.44 5.42
CA THR A 44 -6.21 5.72 5.07
C THR A 44 -6.36 6.72 3.91
N LEU A 45 -5.39 7.59 3.66
CA LEU A 45 -5.40 8.51 2.51
C LEU A 45 -5.31 7.77 1.19
N SER A 46 -4.74 6.56 1.16
CA SER A 46 -4.65 5.76 -0.07
C SER A 46 -6.02 5.41 -0.64
N THR A 47 -7.06 5.31 0.19
CA THR A 47 -8.44 5.03 -0.22
C THR A 47 -9.31 6.28 -0.37
N GLN A 48 -8.78 7.48 -0.13
CA GLN A 48 -9.57 8.72 -0.23
C GLN A 48 -9.92 9.18 -1.65
N PRO A 49 -9.07 8.98 -2.69
CA PRO A 49 -9.44 9.42 -4.03
C PRO A 49 -10.73 8.77 -4.50
N GLU A 50 -11.58 9.54 -5.18
CA GLU A 50 -12.89 9.07 -5.63
C GLU A 50 -12.76 7.88 -6.59
N GLY A 51 -13.60 6.87 -6.38
CA GLY A 51 -13.59 5.63 -7.18
C GLY A 51 -12.58 4.57 -6.72
N VAL A 52 -11.67 4.90 -5.79
CA VAL A 52 -10.73 3.93 -5.22
C VAL A 52 -11.47 2.94 -4.32
N GLN A 53 -11.20 1.66 -4.55
CA GLN A 53 -11.75 0.54 -3.79
C GLN A 53 -10.70 -0.08 -2.87
N VAL A 54 -9.44 -0.11 -3.30
CA VAL A 54 -8.32 -0.66 -2.52
C VAL A 54 -7.14 0.31 -2.55
N GLY A 55 -6.63 0.63 -1.36
CA GLY A 55 -5.40 1.39 -1.19
C GLY A 55 -4.31 0.53 -0.60
N ILE A 56 -3.13 0.53 -1.24
CA ILE A 56 -1.98 -0.28 -0.87
C ILE A 56 -0.84 0.66 -0.50
N THR A 57 -0.27 0.48 0.69
CA THR A 57 0.94 1.19 1.13
C THR A 57 2.05 0.19 1.35
N VAL A 58 3.18 0.39 0.67
CA VAL A 58 4.36 -0.46 0.73
C VAL A 58 5.47 0.27 1.47
N ARG A 59 6.00 -0.37 2.51
CA ARG A 59 7.11 0.18 3.31
C ARG A 59 8.29 -0.75 3.27
N GLU A 60 9.49 -0.19 3.22
CA GLU A 60 10.74 -0.95 3.22
C GLU A 60 11.50 -0.75 4.54
N PRO A 61 11.15 -1.47 5.63
CA PRO A 61 11.89 -1.35 6.89
C PRO A 61 13.35 -1.81 6.78
N LYS A 62 13.65 -2.68 5.82
CA LYS A 62 14.99 -3.19 5.52
C LYS A 62 15.03 -3.49 4.03
N ARG A 63 16.18 -3.23 3.38
CA ARG A 63 16.33 -3.46 1.94
C ARG A 63 15.91 -4.88 1.56
N GLY A 64 14.99 -4.98 0.60
CA GLY A 64 14.44 -6.26 0.12
C GLY A 64 13.39 -6.92 1.04
N PHE A 65 12.96 -6.25 2.11
CA PHE A 65 11.87 -6.68 2.99
C PHE A 65 10.81 -5.58 3.04
N TYR A 66 9.58 -5.93 2.67
CA TYR A 66 8.50 -4.98 2.55
C TYR A 66 7.32 -5.33 3.43
N LYS A 67 6.85 -4.34 4.20
CA LYS A 67 5.59 -4.39 4.94
C LYS A 67 4.50 -3.74 4.09
N ILE A 68 3.44 -4.49 3.85
CA ILE A 68 2.32 -4.08 3.03
C ILE A 68 1.13 -3.82 3.94
N SER A 69 0.52 -2.64 3.80
CA SER A 69 -0.74 -2.31 4.44
C SER A 69 -1.79 -2.09 3.35
N MET A 70 -2.90 -2.82 3.44
CA MET A 70 -4.04 -2.67 2.55
C MET A 70 -5.24 -2.08 3.30
N ARG A 71 -5.97 -1.21 2.61
CA ARG A 71 -7.24 -0.63 3.05
C ARG A 71 -8.26 -0.76 1.94
N SER A 72 -9.53 -0.91 2.28
CA SER A 72 -10.62 -0.86 1.29
C SER A 72 -11.80 -0.02 1.76
N THR A 73 -12.60 0.45 0.80
CA THR A 73 -13.83 1.24 1.01
C THR A 73 -15.09 0.36 1.15
N ASP A 74 -14.93 -0.91 1.54
CA ASP A 74 -15.95 -1.93 1.84
C ASP A 74 -16.33 -2.89 0.71
N SER A 75 -16.02 -2.54 -0.53
CA SER A 75 -16.32 -3.35 -1.71
C SER A 75 -15.41 -4.57 -1.88
N VAL A 76 -14.23 -4.57 -1.24
CA VAL A 76 -13.19 -5.59 -1.43
C VAL A 76 -12.67 -6.10 -0.10
N ASN A 77 -12.60 -7.42 0.06
CA ASN A 77 -12.02 -8.07 1.25
C ASN A 77 -10.48 -8.11 1.16
N VAL A 78 -9.80 -7.13 1.75
CA VAL A 78 -8.33 -7.07 1.71
C VAL A 78 -7.67 -8.10 2.64
N ALA A 79 -8.40 -8.68 3.60
CA ALA A 79 -7.87 -9.76 4.44
C ALA A 79 -7.59 -11.02 3.62
N GLU A 80 -8.50 -11.39 2.70
CA GLU A 80 -8.29 -12.55 1.82
C GLU A 80 -7.10 -12.35 0.88
N ILE A 81 -6.91 -11.12 0.37
CA ILE A 81 -5.75 -10.77 -0.47
C ILE A 81 -4.46 -10.95 0.34
N CYS A 82 -4.41 -10.39 1.55
CA CYS A 82 -3.25 -10.50 2.41
C CYS A 82 -2.98 -11.93 2.88
N GLN A 83 -4.02 -12.76 3.11
CA GLN A 83 -3.87 -14.18 3.46
C GLN A 83 -3.18 -14.98 2.35
N LYS A 84 -3.52 -14.73 1.07
CA LYS A 84 -2.83 -15.34 -0.07
C LYS A 84 -1.34 -14.99 -0.14
N LEU A 85 -0.97 -13.85 0.44
CA LEU A 85 0.41 -13.36 0.54
C LEU A 85 1.09 -13.72 1.88
N GLY A 86 0.49 -14.61 2.68
CA GLY A 86 1.07 -15.05 3.96
C GLY A 86 0.86 -14.07 5.13
N GLY A 87 -0.06 -13.12 5.00
CA GLY A 87 -0.47 -12.18 6.05
C GLY A 87 -1.90 -12.41 6.53
N GLY A 88 -2.57 -11.33 6.93
CA GLY A 88 -3.94 -11.37 7.42
C GLY A 88 -4.44 -10.03 7.95
N GLY A 89 -5.62 -10.04 8.58
CA GLY A 89 -6.24 -8.86 9.17
C GLY A 89 -7.76 -8.89 9.05
N HIS A 90 -8.36 -7.72 8.87
CA HIS A 90 -9.80 -7.53 8.75
C HIS A 90 -10.20 -7.21 7.31
N VAL A 91 -11.49 -7.41 7.00
CA VAL A 91 -12.07 -7.21 5.67
C VAL A 91 -11.66 -5.88 5.02
N LYS A 92 -11.60 -4.80 5.82
CA LYS A 92 -11.26 -3.43 5.37
C LYS A 92 -9.82 -3.01 5.61
N ALA A 93 -9.07 -3.77 6.40
CA ALA A 93 -7.75 -3.38 6.87
C ALA A 93 -6.91 -4.61 7.17
N ALA A 94 -5.94 -4.90 6.30
CA ALA A 94 -5.08 -6.06 6.40
C ALA A 94 -3.63 -5.71 6.07
N GLY A 95 -2.73 -6.63 6.37
CA GLY A 95 -1.33 -6.48 6.01
C GLY A 95 -0.62 -7.81 5.82
N CYS A 96 0.50 -7.76 5.12
CA CYS A 96 1.40 -8.88 4.92
C CYS A 96 2.85 -8.37 4.87
N THR A 97 3.79 -9.30 5.00
CA THR A 97 5.22 -9.01 4.81
C THR A 97 5.72 -9.90 3.69
N ILE A 98 6.37 -9.29 2.70
CA ILE A 98 6.89 -9.96 1.52
C ILE A 98 8.32 -9.51 1.27
N SER A 99 9.14 -10.42 0.75
CA SER A 99 10.55 -10.18 0.44
C SER A 99 10.82 -10.37 -1.04
N GLY A 100 11.71 -9.56 -1.60
CA GLY A 100 12.04 -9.59 -3.02
C GLY A 100 12.61 -8.26 -3.50
N THR A 101 12.61 -8.06 -4.80
CA THR A 101 12.90 -6.77 -5.44
C THR A 101 11.64 -5.92 -5.57
N THR A 102 11.78 -4.60 -5.61
CA THR A 102 10.66 -3.66 -5.81
C THR A 102 9.74 -4.06 -6.97
N ASP A 103 10.30 -4.56 -8.07
CA ASP A 103 9.52 -4.99 -9.23
C ASP A 103 8.70 -6.26 -8.97
N GLU A 104 9.32 -7.29 -8.39
CA GLU A 104 8.63 -8.53 -8.00
C GLU A 104 7.50 -8.25 -7.01
N ILE A 105 7.75 -7.35 -6.04
CA ILE A 105 6.74 -6.92 -5.07
C ILE A 105 5.59 -6.21 -5.77
N ARG A 106 5.86 -5.28 -6.69
CA ARG A 106 4.82 -4.59 -7.46
C ARG A 106 3.95 -5.60 -8.22
N GLN A 107 4.57 -6.50 -8.98
CA GLN A 107 3.85 -7.50 -9.77
C GLN A 107 3.01 -8.43 -8.89
N THR A 108 3.57 -8.88 -7.76
CA THR A 108 2.88 -9.75 -6.80
C THR A 108 1.63 -9.07 -6.23
N LEU A 109 1.74 -7.79 -5.83
CA LEU A 109 0.63 -7.03 -5.29
C LEU A 109 -0.47 -6.78 -6.32
N LEU A 110 -0.10 -6.35 -7.52
CA LEU A 110 -1.07 -6.09 -8.58
C LEU A 110 -1.83 -7.36 -8.97
N LYS A 111 -1.15 -8.49 -9.12
CA LYS A 111 -1.77 -9.78 -9.42
C LYS A 111 -2.70 -10.26 -8.31
N ALA A 112 -2.31 -10.06 -7.05
CA ALA A 112 -3.12 -10.46 -5.91
C ALA A 112 -4.43 -9.65 -5.82
N VAL A 113 -4.38 -8.35 -6.15
CA VAL A 113 -5.54 -7.45 -6.11
C VAL A 113 -6.42 -7.58 -7.35
N GLU A 114 -5.84 -7.84 -8.52
CA GLU A 114 -6.59 -8.09 -9.77
C GLU A 114 -7.66 -9.18 -9.60
N SER A 115 -7.35 -10.21 -8.79
CA SER A 115 -8.27 -11.31 -8.50
C SER A 115 -9.50 -10.91 -7.68
N ALA A 116 -9.55 -9.68 -7.18
CA ALA A 116 -10.51 -9.21 -6.18
C ALA A 116 -11.26 -7.92 -6.58
N ILE A 117 -11.05 -7.39 -7.79
CA ILE A 117 -11.57 -6.08 -8.26
C ILE A 117 -12.33 -6.12 -9.58
#